data_AF-A0A9P3IKH3-F1
#
_entry.id   AF-A0A9P3IKH3-F1
#
_cell.length_a   1.000
_cell.length_b   1.000
_cell.length_c   1.000
_cell.angle_alpha   90.00
_cell.angle_beta   90.00
_cell.angle_gamma   90.00
#
_symmetry.space_group_name_H-M   'P 1'
#
loop_
_entity.id
_entity.type
_entity.pdbx_description
1 polymer ?
#
loop_
_entity_poly.entity_id
_entity_poly.type
_entity_poly.pdbx_seq_one_letter_code
_entity_poly.pdbx_strand_id
1 'polypeptide(L)'
;MAAASPNLKSATIGGVSASAKSAAATSSTGMGGPAVSEAVVVGGGLAGLALAIGLRSIGIDAQVYEARSEVGGGEGTIISLFPNGLRALNRIDPAIVPQLIPLGVSDPTSLLLSPSGDVIAPWGYSATMTARYGLPMLSIRWRDVLDVLLGMLPNDAVHTGHRLEEITQKEAAGEGSNGEGNDSEGTVECYFRTVSCGNEHLVRVETPLLLGADGIHSQVRKHLLGREEGRNGSNEVAWEGVGPRDNGRTIWRAIIDSTLASHPLLKPRHIFALVGPGRTATISDAAAGRLYWAFTLVDSADPTVSSSRSSGGEEAREKILRAFEGWDAVTHLAQVTPPELILERRVLDLPPLPFWVKGRAALLGDAAHAVTPALGQGANLAFEDAAQLVECLRAHSGLSDALLAFQSIRMPRVQAVASQNIASSKKIYDGAEGGGRESDSSSKGIEAMPGESAGAATTGEPASAATPAEPAGAAASIAAGSVTGGKGGGGDGSDFYDYLYTFDTVSLTESAAGR
;
A
#
# COMPACT_ATOMS: atom_id res chain seq x y z
N MET A 1 -32.06 0.48 44.69
CA MET A 1 -31.04 0.40 45.75
C MET A 1 -29.73 0.88 45.17
N ALA A 2 -29.36 2.11 45.53
CA ALA A 2 -28.08 2.71 45.19
C ALA A 2 -27.02 2.25 46.19
N ALA A 3 -25.79 2.04 45.72
CA ALA A 3 -24.61 2.06 46.56
C ALA A 3 -23.56 2.92 45.86
N ALA A 4 -23.40 4.13 46.40
CA ALA A 4 -22.31 5.07 46.13
C ALA A 4 -21.02 4.56 46.78
N SER A 5 -19.84 4.81 46.22
CA SER A 5 -18.93 5.95 46.52
C SER A 5 -17.48 5.50 46.20
N PRO A 6 -16.43 6.36 46.17
CA PRO A 6 -16.40 7.81 46.36
C PRO A 6 -15.61 8.60 45.29
N ASN A 7 -15.87 9.91 45.29
CA ASN A 7 -15.07 10.98 44.70
C ASN A 7 -13.90 11.33 45.64
N LEU A 8 -12.68 11.55 45.15
CA LEU A 8 -11.67 12.37 45.85
C LEU A 8 -10.52 12.85 44.94
N LYS A 9 -10.63 14.14 44.59
CA LYS A 9 -9.62 15.22 44.56
C LYS A 9 -8.47 15.23 43.55
N SER A 10 -8.46 16.37 42.86
CA SER A 10 -7.34 17.06 42.23
C SER A 10 -6.08 17.12 43.09
N ALA A 11 -4.93 16.85 42.47
CA ALA A 11 -3.62 17.30 42.93
C ALA A 11 -2.82 17.83 41.74
N THR A 12 -2.48 19.13 41.80
CA THR A 12 -1.57 19.82 40.89
C THR A 12 -0.15 19.71 41.44
N ILE A 13 0.77 19.03 40.75
CA ILE A 13 2.24 19.12 40.89
C ILE A 13 2.79 18.69 39.52
N GLY A 14 3.46 19.53 38.71
CA GLY A 14 4.81 20.05 38.93
C GLY A 14 5.77 19.25 38.03
N GLY A 15 6.36 19.90 37.02
CA GLY A 15 7.18 19.23 36.00
C GLY A 15 8.45 18.59 36.57
N VAL A 16 8.85 17.47 35.97
CA VAL A 16 10.21 16.92 36.10
C VAL A 16 10.58 16.19 34.80
N SER A 17 11.61 16.72 34.15
CA SER A 17 12.48 16.03 33.19
C SER A 17 13.28 14.95 33.92
N ALA A 18 13.35 13.73 33.36
CA ALA A 18 14.51 12.85 33.52
C ALA A 18 14.43 11.65 32.57
N SER A 19 15.30 11.67 31.58
CA SER A 19 15.74 10.53 30.78
C SER A 19 16.33 9.45 31.70
N ALA A 20 15.95 8.19 31.49
CA ALA A 20 16.65 7.03 32.05
C ALA A 20 17.02 6.08 30.90
N LYS A 21 18.21 6.30 30.34
CA LYS A 21 18.87 5.36 29.42
C LYS A 21 19.28 4.11 30.18
N SER A 22 18.71 2.95 29.83
CA SER A 22 19.21 1.64 30.24
C SER A 22 20.26 1.17 29.24
N ALA A 23 21.52 1.14 29.66
CA ALA A 23 22.63 0.60 28.88
C ALA A 23 22.75 -0.91 29.13
N ALA A 24 22.51 -1.71 28.09
CA ALA A 24 22.98 -3.08 28.01
C ALA A 24 23.90 -3.18 26.78
N ALA A 25 25.20 -3.11 27.02
CA ALA A 25 26.22 -3.29 26.00
C ALA A 25 26.51 -4.79 25.84
N THR A 26 26.20 -5.33 24.66
CA THR A 26 26.80 -6.58 24.17
C THR A 26 27.49 -6.28 22.85
N SER A 27 28.81 -6.46 22.86
CA SER A 27 29.72 -6.25 21.75
C SER A 27 29.47 -7.23 20.60
N SER A 28 29.12 -6.72 19.43
CA SER A 28 29.30 -7.42 18.16
C SER A 28 30.03 -6.51 17.17
N THR A 29 31.01 -7.10 16.52
CA THR A 29 31.96 -6.56 15.54
C THR A 29 31.35 -5.66 14.46
N GLY A 30 31.81 -4.41 14.39
CA GLY A 30 32.25 -3.78 13.12
C GLY A 30 31.19 -3.40 12.06
N MET A 31 30.06 -2.82 12.46
CA MET A 31 29.27 -1.91 11.62
C MET A 31 28.93 -0.72 12.52
N GLY A 32 29.23 0.51 12.08
CA GLY A 32 28.81 1.71 12.83
C GLY A 32 27.29 1.67 13.06
N GLY A 33 26.82 2.16 14.21
CA GLY A 33 25.39 2.26 14.48
C GLY A 33 24.66 3.08 13.41
N PRO A 34 23.31 3.05 13.38
CA PRO A 34 22.54 3.79 12.38
C PRO A 34 22.89 5.29 12.40
N ALA A 35 22.80 5.93 11.23
CA ALA A 35 23.12 7.36 11.04
C ALA A 35 22.31 8.28 11.98
N VAL A 36 21.13 7.82 12.42
CA VAL A 36 20.25 8.48 13.40
C VAL A 36 19.75 7.46 14.41
N SER A 37 19.42 7.89 15.63
CA SER A 37 18.88 7.00 16.67
C SER A 37 17.36 7.04 16.80
N GLU A 38 16.69 8.03 16.21
CA GLU A 38 15.24 8.23 16.34
C GLU A 38 14.66 8.78 15.02
N ALA A 39 13.36 8.58 14.81
CA ALA A 39 12.65 9.08 13.64
C ALA A 39 11.18 9.35 13.95
N VAL A 40 10.61 10.35 13.28
CA VAL A 40 9.16 10.62 13.29
C VAL A 40 8.55 10.09 12.00
N VAL A 41 7.54 9.23 12.13
CA VAL A 41 6.72 8.77 11.01
C VAL A 41 5.36 9.45 11.11
N VAL A 42 4.95 10.18 10.07
CA VAL A 42 3.63 10.82 10.02
C VAL A 42 2.68 9.92 9.24
N GLY A 43 1.61 9.47 9.89
CA GLY A 43 0.58 8.58 9.34
C GLY A 43 0.64 7.16 9.92
N GLY A 44 -0.43 6.76 10.63
CA GLY A 44 -0.61 5.43 11.22
C GLY A 44 -1.26 4.41 10.28
N GLY A 45 -1.10 4.57 8.96
CA GLY A 45 -1.56 3.59 7.97
C GLY A 45 -0.59 2.41 7.81
N LEU A 46 -0.94 1.45 6.95
CA LEU A 46 -0.12 0.25 6.71
C LEU A 46 1.36 0.54 6.43
N ALA A 47 1.63 1.54 5.59
CA ALA A 47 2.99 1.94 5.21
C ALA A 47 3.79 2.48 6.42
N GLY A 48 3.17 3.36 7.21
CA GLY A 48 3.81 3.98 8.37
C GLY A 48 4.09 2.98 9.49
N LEU A 49 3.13 2.08 9.78
CA LEU A 49 3.33 1.04 10.79
C LEU A 49 4.40 0.03 10.36
N ALA A 50 4.37 -0.43 9.10
CA ALA A 50 5.38 -1.35 8.58
C ALA A 50 6.79 -0.72 8.61
N LEU A 51 6.91 0.55 8.24
CA LEU A 51 8.16 1.29 8.33
C LEU A 51 8.65 1.42 9.78
N ALA A 52 7.76 1.75 10.72
CA ALA A 52 8.13 1.87 12.13
C ALA A 52 8.68 0.55 12.70
N ILE A 53 8.06 -0.59 12.36
CA ILE A 53 8.58 -1.92 12.75
C ILE A 53 10.00 -2.12 12.20
N GLY A 54 10.20 -1.85 10.90
CA GLY A 54 11.50 -2.05 10.25
C GLY A 54 12.61 -1.11 10.75
N LEU A 55 12.29 0.13 11.08
CA LEU A 55 13.25 1.08 11.67
C LEU A 55 13.71 0.62 13.06
N ARG A 56 12.77 0.13 13.88
CA ARG A 56 13.07 -0.39 15.21
C ARG A 56 13.93 -1.65 15.15
N SER A 57 13.76 -2.49 14.13
CA SER A 57 14.59 -3.69 13.93
C SER A 57 16.05 -3.38 13.60
N ILE A 58 16.36 -2.15 13.19
CA ILE A 58 17.74 -1.64 12.99
C ILE A 58 18.20 -0.66 14.08
N GLY A 59 17.46 -0.56 15.19
CA GLY A 59 17.84 0.26 16.34
C GLY A 59 17.49 1.75 16.23
N ILE A 60 16.61 2.14 15.31
CA ILE A 60 16.07 3.51 15.20
C ILE A 60 14.74 3.56 15.95
N ASP A 61 14.64 4.41 16.99
CA ASP A 61 13.40 4.61 17.74
C ASP A 61 12.39 5.42 16.92
N ALA A 62 11.51 4.69 16.21
CA ALA A 62 10.49 5.29 15.37
C ALA A 62 9.20 5.58 16.16
N GLN A 63 8.75 6.84 16.10
CA GLN A 63 7.53 7.34 16.72
C GLN A 63 6.50 7.73 15.64
N VAL A 64 5.34 7.08 15.64
CA VAL A 64 4.27 7.27 14.64
C VAL A 64 3.24 8.27 15.14
N TYR A 65 2.93 9.30 14.35
CA TYR A 65 1.91 10.29 14.66
C TYR A 65 0.73 10.17 13.69
N GLU A 66 -0.45 9.85 14.22
CA GLU A 66 -1.69 9.65 13.46
C GLU A 66 -2.70 10.76 13.76
N ALA A 67 -3.29 11.35 12.71
CA ALA A 67 -4.20 12.47 12.83
C ALA A 67 -5.58 12.09 13.41
N ARG A 68 -6.05 10.86 13.18
CA ARG A 68 -7.31 10.34 13.74
C ARG A 68 -7.15 10.04 15.22
N SER A 69 -8.24 10.14 15.98
CA SER A 69 -8.28 9.78 17.41
C SER A 69 -7.98 8.31 17.68
N GLU A 70 -8.14 7.46 16.68
CA GLU A 70 -7.80 6.04 16.70
C GLU A 70 -7.12 5.64 15.40
N VAL A 71 -6.21 4.66 15.47
CA VAL A 71 -5.63 4.06 14.28
C VAL A 71 -6.72 3.26 13.55
N GLY A 72 -6.99 3.64 12.31
CA GLY A 72 -8.09 3.08 11.54
C GLY A 72 -8.07 3.51 10.09
N GLY A 73 -9.20 3.33 9.42
CA GLY A 73 -9.28 3.36 7.96
C GLY A 73 -9.50 1.97 7.38
N GLY A 74 -9.62 1.93 6.06
CA GLY A 74 -9.92 0.68 5.34
C GLY A 74 -11.23 0.02 5.76
N GLU A 75 -12.17 0.77 6.35
CA GLU A 75 -13.48 0.24 6.67
C GLU A 75 -14.12 -0.29 5.37
N GLY A 76 -14.75 -1.46 5.44
CA GLY A 76 -15.39 -2.10 4.30
C GLY A 76 -14.46 -2.45 3.12
N THR A 77 -13.15 -2.65 3.34
CA THR A 77 -12.21 -3.02 2.26
C THR A 77 -11.33 -4.22 2.57
N ILE A 78 -11.01 -4.95 1.51
CA ILE A 78 -9.90 -5.90 1.47
C ILE A 78 -8.71 -5.29 0.70
N ILE A 79 -7.56 -5.95 0.80
CA ILE A 79 -6.42 -5.76 -0.08
C ILE A 79 -5.89 -7.12 -0.55
N SER A 80 -5.29 -7.12 -1.74
CA SER A 80 -4.55 -8.27 -2.25
C SER A 80 -3.06 -8.05 -1.99
N LEU A 81 -2.48 -8.87 -1.11
CA LEU A 81 -1.04 -8.94 -0.91
C LEU A 81 -0.45 -9.93 -1.89
N PHE A 82 0.43 -9.44 -2.75
CA PHE A 82 1.13 -10.24 -3.76
C PHE A 82 2.51 -10.67 -3.26
N PRO A 83 3.21 -11.60 -3.94
CA PRO A 83 4.50 -12.08 -3.49
C PRO A 83 5.53 -10.98 -3.22
N ASN A 84 5.56 -9.91 -4.01
CA ASN A 84 6.43 -8.76 -3.79
C ASN A 84 6.13 -8.06 -2.45
N GLY A 85 4.86 -7.78 -2.15
CA GLY A 85 4.46 -7.17 -0.88
C GLY A 85 4.72 -8.10 0.32
N LEU A 86 4.45 -9.41 0.18
CA LEU A 86 4.73 -10.38 1.23
C LEU A 86 6.24 -10.55 1.48
N ARG A 87 7.09 -10.53 0.42
CA ARG A 87 8.55 -10.52 0.58
C ARG A 87 9.03 -9.26 1.29
N ALA A 88 8.48 -8.10 0.93
CA ALA A 88 8.83 -6.84 1.59
C ALA A 88 8.47 -6.88 3.09
N LEU A 89 7.29 -7.38 3.44
CA LEU A 89 6.90 -7.58 4.85
C LEU A 89 7.83 -8.55 5.58
N ASN A 90 8.18 -9.69 4.98
CA ASN A 90 9.16 -10.62 5.56
C ASN A 90 10.55 -10.01 5.77
N ARG A 91 10.94 -9.06 4.91
CA ARG A 91 12.22 -8.34 5.03
C ARG A 91 12.20 -7.31 6.16
N ILE A 92 11.05 -6.70 6.41
CA ILE A 92 10.82 -5.79 7.55
C ILE A 92 10.89 -6.57 8.86
N ASP A 93 10.08 -7.63 8.96
CA ASP A 93 10.11 -8.57 10.09
C ASP A 93 9.53 -9.93 9.63
N PRO A 94 10.27 -11.04 9.78
CA PRO A 94 9.83 -12.37 9.34
C PRO A 94 8.61 -12.91 10.10
N ALA A 95 8.23 -12.31 11.23
CA ALA A 95 7.05 -12.69 12.00
C ALA A 95 5.74 -12.13 11.42
N ILE A 96 5.78 -11.17 10.48
CA ILE A 96 4.56 -10.54 9.94
C ILE A 96 3.74 -11.52 9.10
N VAL A 97 4.33 -12.09 8.05
CA VAL A 97 3.57 -12.91 7.08
C VAL A 97 2.94 -14.16 7.71
N PRO A 98 3.60 -14.90 8.63
CA PRO A 98 2.98 -16.02 9.33
C PRO A 98 1.71 -15.66 10.12
N GLN A 99 1.60 -14.41 10.60
CA GLN A 99 0.40 -13.92 11.30
C GLN A 99 -0.71 -13.50 10.33
N LEU A 100 -0.36 -13.04 9.12
CA LEU A 100 -1.33 -12.62 8.12
C LEU A 100 -2.00 -13.79 7.38
N ILE A 101 -1.25 -14.82 7.03
CA ILE A 101 -1.76 -15.95 6.22
C ILE A 101 -3.05 -16.56 6.79
N PRO A 102 -3.16 -16.87 8.10
CA PRO A 102 -4.37 -17.47 8.67
C PRO A 102 -5.61 -16.56 8.66
N LEU A 103 -5.42 -15.24 8.49
CA LEU A 103 -6.50 -14.25 8.55
C LEU A 103 -7.15 -13.99 7.17
N GLY A 104 -6.51 -14.43 6.08
CA GLY A 104 -6.96 -14.20 4.73
C GLY A 104 -7.22 -15.47 3.92
N VAL A 105 -7.44 -15.29 2.63
CA VAL A 105 -7.62 -16.36 1.65
C VAL A 105 -6.40 -16.40 0.73
N SER A 106 -5.57 -17.44 0.88
CA SER A 106 -4.40 -17.66 0.02
C SER A 106 -4.79 -18.29 -1.33
N ASP A 107 -4.23 -17.76 -2.41
CA ASP A 107 -4.42 -18.19 -3.80
C ASP A 107 -5.90 -18.50 -4.13
N PRO A 108 -6.81 -17.51 -3.97
CA PRO A 108 -8.20 -17.71 -4.33
C PRO A 108 -8.33 -18.00 -5.82
N THR A 109 -9.35 -18.78 -6.18
CA THR A 109 -9.70 -19.02 -7.58
C THR A 109 -10.30 -17.75 -8.17
N SER A 110 -9.60 -17.18 -9.15
CA SER A 110 -10.00 -15.94 -9.80
C SER A 110 -10.66 -16.22 -11.15
N LEU A 111 -11.87 -15.69 -11.35
CA LEU A 111 -12.68 -15.89 -12.56
C LEU A 111 -13.13 -14.54 -13.13
N LEU A 112 -13.02 -14.40 -14.44
CA LEU A 112 -13.65 -13.32 -15.20
C LEU A 112 -15.03 -13.78 -15.67
N LEU A 113 -16.04 -13.00 -15.33
CA LEU A 113 -17.43 -13.28 -15.67
C LEU A 113 -18.00 -12.17 -16.57
N SER A 114 -19.01 -12.54 -17.35
CA SER A 114 -19.86 -11.58 -18.03
C SER A 114 -20.75 -10.82 -17.03
N PRO A 115 -21.38 -9.71 -17.45
CA PRO A 115 -22.42 -9.05 -16.66
C PRO A 115 -23.56 -9.98 -16.19
N SER A 116 -23.91 -10.98 -17.01
CA SER A 116 -24.93 -12.01 -16.70
C SER A 116 -24.43 -13.10 -15.73
N GLY A 117 -23.13 -13.12 -15.40
CA GLY A 117 -22.55 -14.10 -14.50
C GLY A 117 -21.98 -15.35 -15.17
N ASP A 118 -21.95 -15.39 -16.51
CA ASP A 118 -21.35 -16.49 -17.26
C ASP A 118 -19.83 -16.46 -17.14
N VAL A 119 -19.20 -17.61 -16.92
CA VAL A 119 -17.73 -17.70 -16.85
C VAL A 119 -17.16 -17.45 -18.24
N ILE A 120 -16.40 -16.37 -18.40
CA ILE A 120 -15.68 -16.05 -19.63
C ILE A 120 -14.35 -16.80 -19.65
N ALA A 121 -13.57 -16.67 -18.58
CA ALA A 121 -12.26 -17.28 -18.46
C ALA A 121 -11.80 -17.32 -17.00
N PRO A 122 -10.88 -18.24 -16.63
CA PRO A 122 -10.01 -18.04 -15.48
C PRO A 122 -9.26 -16.71 -15.61
N TRP A 123 -9.15 -15.97 -14.51
CA TRP A 123 -8.43 -14.70 -14.46
C TRP A 123 -7.17 -14.88 -13.60
N GLY A 124 -5.99 -14.94 -14.23
CA GLY A 124 -4.72 -15.14 -13.51
C GLY A 124 -3.87 -16.26 -14.12
N TYR A 125 -2.88 -16.73 -13.38
CA TYR A 125 -1.93 -17.75 -13.83
C TYR A 125 -2.52 -19.16 -13.83
N SER A 126 -2.00 -20.01 -14.72
CA SER A 126 -2.28 -21.45 -14.76
C SER A 126 -1.76 -22.19 -13.52
N ALA A 127 -0.66 -21.71 -12.93
CA ALA A 127 -0.12 -22.17 -11.65
C ALA A 127 -0.44 -21.17 -10.54
N THR A 128 -0.60 -21.64 -9.30
CA THR A 128 -0.82 -20.72 -8.17
C THR A 128 0.39 -19.82 -7.95
N MET A 129 0.17 -18.66 -7.32
CA MET A 129 1.26 -17.73 -7.01
C MET A 129 2.29 -18.40 -6.10
N THR A 130 1.83 -19.22 -5.15
CA THR A 130 2.71 -20.03 -4.29
C THR A 130 3.59 -20.98 -5.11
N ALA A 131 3.04 -21.66 -6.11
CA ALA A 131 3.80 -22.60 -6.93
C ALA A 131 4.88 -21.91 -7.77
N ARG A 132 4.59 -20.70 -8.29
CA ARG A 132 5.53 -19.96 -9.15
C ARG A 132 6.56 -19.15 -8.36
N TYR A 133 6.16 -18.54 -7.24
CA TYR A 133 6.96 -17.52 -6.54
C TYR A 133 7.30 -17.89 -5.09
N GLY A 134 6.82 -19.02 -4.57
CA GLY A 134 7.05 -19.47 -3.19
C GLY A 134 6.19 -18.75 -2.13
N LEU A 135 5.39 -17.76 -2.53
CA LEU A 135 4.46 -17.02 -1.67
C LEU A 135 3.11 -16.84 -2.37
N PRO A 136 1.99 -16.86 -1.64
CA PRO A 136 0.65 -16.77 -2.23
C PRO A 136 0.31 -15.35 -2.68
N MET A 137 -0.75 -15.24 -3.48
CA MET A 137 -1.60 -14.04 -3.46
C MET A 137 -2.56 -14.17 -2.28
N LEU A 138 -2.50 -13.28 -1.31
CA LEU A 138 -3.35 -13.29 -0.11
C LEU A 138 -4.42 -12.19 -0.21
N SER A 139 -5.68 -12.59 -0.34
CA SER A 139 -6.82 -11.68 -0.15
C SER A 139 -7.13 -11.57 1.35
N ILE A 140 -7.00 -10.37 1.91
CA ILE A 140 -7.13 -10.15 3.35
C ILE A 140 -7.83 -8.83 3.64
N ARG A 141 -8.58 -8.75 4.75
CA ARG A 141 -9.20 -7.49 5.17
C ARG A 141 -8.10 -6.50 5.53
N TRP A 142 -8.24 -5.26 5.06
CA TRP A 142 -7.25 -4.20 5.34
C TRP A 142 -7.04 -4.02 6.85
N ARG A 143 -8.12 -4.11 7.62
CA ARG A 143 -8.09 -4.02 9.09
C ARG A 143 -7.25 -5.11 9.74
N ASP A 144 -7.28 -6.34 9.23
CA ASP A 144 -6.50 -7.44 9.83
C ASP A 144 -4.99 -7.20 9.65
N VAL A 145 -4.57 -6.66 8.51
CA VAL A 145 -3.17 -6.28 8.28
C VAL A 145 -2.76 -5.14 9.22
N LEU A 146 -3.63 -4.13 9.37
CA LEU A 146 -3.40 -3.02 10.29
C LEU A 146 -3.23 -3.52 11.74
N ASP A 147 -4.12 -4.41 12.20
CA ASP A 147 -4.12 -4.93 13.57
C ASP A 147 -2.86 -5.75 13.87
N VAL A 148 -2.41 -6.58 12.93
CA VAL A 148 -1.15 -7.32 13.06
C VAL A 148 0.04 -6.37 13.16
N LEU A 149 0.14 -5.37 12.28
CA LEU A 149 1.24 -4.40 12.34
C LEU A 149 1.22 -3.57 13.62
N LEU A 150 0.04 -3.12 14.05
CA LEU A 150 -0.12 -2.34 15.28
C LEU A 150 0.27 -3.16 16.52
N GLY A 151 -0.11 -4.45 16.56
CA GLY A 151 0.21 -5.36 17.67
C GLY A 151 1.70 -5.69 17.80
N MET A 152 2.52 -5.38 16.80
CA MET A 152 3.98 -5.58 16.83
C MET A 152 4.74 -4.36 17.36
N LEU A 153 4.09 -3.22 17.51
CA LEU A 153 4.69 -1.99 18.05
C LEU A 153 4.39 -1.87 19.56
N PRO A 154 5.30 -1.28 20.35
CA PRO A 154 4.99 -0.99 21.75
C PRO A 154 3.92 0.10 21.85
N ASN A 155 3.18 0.10 22.97
CA ASN A 155 2.02 0.97 23.18
C ASN A 155 2.33 2.48 23.10
N ASP A 156 3.59 2.88 23.32
CA ASP A 156 4.06 4.26 23.30
C ASP A 156 4.63 4.70 21.94
N ALA A 157 4.75 3.79 20.96
CA ALA A 157 5.27 4.13 19.63
C ALA A 157 4.24 4.80 18.71
N VAL A 158 2.94 4.81 19.05
CA VAL A 158 1.88 5.35 18.19
C VAL A 158 1.04 6.39 18.93
N HIS A 159 1.07 7.62 18.42
CA HIS A 159 0.43 8.80 18.99
C HIS A 159 -0.77 9.21 18.12
N THR A 160 -1.98 8.82 18.53
CA THR A 160 -3.23 9.20 17.82
C THR A 160 -3.70 10.60 18.19
N GLY A 161 -4.54 11.20 17.37
CA GLY A 161 -5.05 12.56 17.56
C GLY A 161 -4.03 13.67 17.30
N HIS A 162 -2.93 13.35 16.61
CA HIS A 162 -1.84 14.28 16.30
C HIS A 162 -1.81 14.59 14.81
N ARG A 163 -2.45 15.69 14.41
CA ARG A 163 -2.46 16.15 13.01
C ARG A 163 -1.25 17.05 12.76
N LEU A 164 -0.38 16.66 11.85
CA LEU A 164 0.73 17.52 11.42
C LEU A 164 0.21 18.79 10.73
N GLU A 165 0.67 19.96 11.17
CA GLU A 165 0.31 21.26 10.61
C GLU A 165 1.52 21.97 9.98
N GLU A 166 2.67 21.92 10.65
CA GLU A 166 3.87 22.67 10.25
C GLU A 166 5.13 21.81 10.41
N ILE A 167 6.08 22.02 9.50
CA ILE A 167 7.40 21.39 9.51
C ILE A 167 8.44 22.48 9.28
N THR A 168 9.52 22.46 10.07
CA THR A 168 10.71 23.29 9.85
C THR A 168 11.95 22.42 9.90
N GLN A 169 12.79 22.49 8.86
CA GLN A 169 14.10 21.81 8.87
C GLN A 169 15.19 22.82 9.29
N LYS A 170 16.07 22.40 10.20
CA LYS A 170 17.23 23.16 10.66
C LYS A 170 18.51 22.45 10.23
N GLU A 171 19.38 23.18 9.56
CA GLU A 171 20.72 22.68 9.21
C GLU A 171 21.65 22.68 10.44
N ALA A 172 22.67 21.84 10.40
CA ALA A 172 23.73 21.84 11.41
C ALA A 172 24.45 23.20 11.38
N ALA A 173 24.69 23.79 12.54
CA ALA A 173 25.41 25.05 12.65
C ALA A 173 26.90 24.82 12.39
N GLY A 174 27.35 24.89 11.13
CA GLY A 174 28.78 24.89 10.83
C GLY A 174 29.16 24.60 9.38
N GLU A 175 29.10 25.62 8.51
CA GLU A 175 30.05 25.72 7.39
C GLU A 175 31.42 26.09 7.95
N GLY A 176 32.12 25.10 8.53
CA GLY A 176 33.56 25.18 8.69
C GLY A 176 34.20 25.10 7.31
N SER A 177 35.18 25.95 7.03
CA SER A 177 35.83 26.19 5.73
C SER A 177 36.53 24.98 5.05
N ASN A 178 36.28 23.75 5.50
CA ASN A 178 36.96 22.53 5.05
C ASN A 178 36.03 21.45 4.48
N GLY A 179 34.75 21.73 4.21
CA GLY A 179 33.88 20.87 3.38
C GLY A 179 33.48 19.51 3.97
N GLU A 180 33.95 19.15 5.16
CA GLU A 180 33.49 17.99 5.94
C GLU A 180 32.46 18.46 6.97
N GLY A 181 31.26 18.78 6.49
CA GLY A 181 30.11 19.06 7.36
C GLY A 181 29.67 17.76 8.05
N ASN A 182 29.63 17.76 9.39
CA ASN A 182 29.12 16.62 10.13
C ASN A 182 27.59 16.62 10.04
N ASP A 183 27.04 15.74 9.19
CA ASP A 183 25.60 15.55 8.96
C ASP A 183 24.81 15.10 10.21
N SER A 184 25.46 14.99 11.37
CA SER A 184 24.88 14.47 12.61
C SER A 184 24.10 15.49 13.46
N GLU A 185 24.08 16.78 13.11
CA GLU A 185 23.50 17.83 14.00
C GLU A 185 22.23 18.54 13.50
N GLY A 186 21.80 18.35 12.25
CA GLY A 186 20.57 18.97 11.78
C GLY A 186 19.32 18.27 12.32
N THR A 187 18.24 19.03 12.53
CA THR A 187 16.97 18.54 13.08
C THR A 187 15.78 18.98 12.25
N VAL A 188 14.66 18.30 12.43
CA VAL A 188 13.35 18.63 11.87
C VAL A 188 12.40 18.87 13.04
N GLU A 189 11.73 20.01 13.03
CA GLU A 189 10.68 20.35 13.97
C GLU A 189 9.32 20.09 13.33
N CYS A 190 8.50 19.29 13.99
CA CYS A 190 7.15 18.97 13.58
C CYS A 190 6.17 19.55 14.60
N TYR A 191 5.15 20.27 14.12
CA TYR A 191 4.10 20.83 14.95
C TYR A 191 2.79 20.08 14.69
N PHE A 192 2.31 19.40 15.72
CA PHE A 192 1.09 18.61 15.68
C PHE A 192 -0.04 19.32 16.42
N ARG A 193 -1.16 19.53 15.72
CA ARG A 193 -2.43 19.90 16.37
C ARG A 193 -3.01 18.68 17.08
N THR A 194 -3.27 18.84 18.35
CA THR A 194 -3.92 17.85 19.22
C THR A 194 -5.09 18.48 19.97
N VAL A 195 -6.07 17.67 20.37
CA VAL A 195 -7.21 18.09 21.18
C VAL A 195 -7.10 17.43 22.54
N SER A 196 -6.97 18.22 23.60
CA SER A 196 -6.96 17.74 24.98
C SER A 196 -7.94 18.54 25.82
N CYS A 197 -8.79 17.84 26.59
CA CYS A 197 -9.85 18.45 27.41
C CYS A 197 -10.76 19.44 26.63
N GLY A 198 -10.98 19.19 25.34
CA GLY A 198 -11.80 20.04 24.46
C GLY A 198 -11.09 21.29 23.92
N ASN A 199 -9.82 21.49 24.23
CA ASN A 199 -9.00 22.59 23.72
C ASN A 199 -7.98 22.09 22.70
N GLU A 200 -7.76 22.89 21.66
CA GLU A 200 -6.70 22.64 20.69
C GLU A 200 -5.35 23.10 21.24
N HIS A 201 -4.33 22.28 21.07
CA HIS A 201 -2.95 22.57 21.42
C HIS A 201 -2.03 22.23 20.25
N LEU A 202 -0.93 22.97 20.12
CA LEU A 202 0.18 22.60 19.25
C LEU A 202 1.27 21.94 20.08
N VAL A 203 1.63 20.71 19.71
CA VAL A 203 2.74 19.96 20.30
C VAL A 203 3.90 20.00 19.32
N ARG A 204 5.06 20.47 19.81
CA ARG A 204 6.31 20.51 19.04
C ARG A 204 7.12 19.24 19.33
N VAL A 205 7.55 18.57 18.27
CA VAL A 205 8.40 17.38 18.31
C VAL A 205 9.64 17.65 17.46
N GLU A 206 10.82 17.47 18.03
CA GLU A 206 12.08 17.53 17.30
C GLU A 206 12.55 16.11 16.95
N THR A 207 13.12 15.94 15.77
CA THR A 207 13.63 14.64 15.28
C THR A 207 14.77 14.86 14.29
N PRO A 208 15.78 13.97 14.20
CA PRO A 208 16.79 14.03 13.14
C PRO A 208 16.27 13.52 11.78
N LEU A 209 15.12 12.84 11.75
CA LEU A 209 14.54 12.25 10.54
C LEU A 209 13.00 12.31 10.56
N LEU A 210 12.41 12.81 9.47
CA LEU A 210 10.97 12.86 9.24
C LEU A 210 10.55 11.99 8.05
N LEU A 211 9.57 11.12 8.24
CA LEU A 211 9.12 10.15 7.23
C LEU A 211 7.61 10.31 7.00
N GLY A 212 7.23 10.76 5.79
CA GLY A 212 5.85 10.98 5.39
C GLY A 212 5.20 9.74 4.83
N ALA A 213 4.32 9.11 5.62
CA ALA A 213 3.45 7.99 5.26
C ALA A 213 1.96 8.36 5.44
N ASP A 214 1.65 9.66 5.32
CA ASP A 214 0.37 10.30 5.66
C ASP A 214 -0.64 10.33 4.50
N GLY A 215 -0.46 9.39 3.57
CA GLY A 215 -1.43 9.06 2.54
C GLY A 215 -1.58 10.09 1.41
N ILE A 216 -2.59 9.88 0.57
CA ILE A 216 -2.78 10.69 -0.64
C ILE A 216 -2.98 12.18 -0.35
N HIS A 217 -3.42 12.58 0.84
CA HIS A 217 -3.56 14.00 1.23
C HIS A 217 -2.40 14.51 2.09
N SER A 218 -1.24 13.85 2.01
CA SER A 218 -0.01 14.12 2.77
C SER A 218 0.27 15.60 2.98
N GLN A 219 0.51 15.97 4.24
CA GLN A 219 1.05 17.25 4.71
C GLN A 219 2.57 17.29 4.51
N VAL A 220 3.28 16.17 4.70
CA VAL A 220 4.73 16.10 4.46
C VAL A 220 5.04 16.41 2.99
N ARG A 221 4.28 15.86 2.03
CA ARG A 221 4.46 16.14 0.60
C ARG A 221 4.29 17.64 0.30
N LYS A 222 3.32 18.30 0.95
CA LYS A 222 3.09 19.75 0.82
C LYS A 222 4.31 20.55 1.21
N HIS A 223 4.91 20.17 2.34
CA HIS A 223 6.09 20.83 2.85
C HIS A 223 7.30 20.62 1.95
N LEU A 224 7.53 19.39 1.47
CA LEU A 224 8.68 19.05 0.63
C LEU A 224 8.66 19.75 -0.73
N LEU A 225 7.49 19.75 -1.38
CA LEU A 225 7.33 20.28 -2.74
C LEU A 225 7.00 21.77 -2.77
N GLY A 226 6.55 22.34 -1.64
CA GLY A 226 6.28 23.77 -1.48
C GLY A 226 5.08 24.30 -2.27
N ARG A 227 4.69 25.54 -1.94
CA ARG A 227 3.97 26.45 -2.84
C ARG A 227 5.03 27.13 -3.68
N GLU A 228 4.89 27.17 -5.01
CA GLU A 228 5.67 28.15 -5.78
C GLU A 228 5.27 29.55 -5.27
N GLU A 229 6.19 30.37 -4.78
CA GLU A 229 5.87 31.79 -4.68
C GLU A 229 5.70 32.31 -6.10
N GLY A 230 4.46 32.58 -6.46
CA GLY A 230 4.12 33.14 -7.75
C GLY A 230 4.94 34.40 -7.93
N ARG A 231 5.64 34.49 -9.07
CA ARG A 231 6.51 35.60 -9.45
C ARG A 231 5.84 37.00 -9.43
N ASN A 232 4.55 37.09 -9.04
CA ASN A 232 3.69 38.28 -9.05
C ASN A 232 2.90 38.52 -7.75
N GLY A 233 3.28 37.94 -6.59
CA GLY A 233 2.72 38.37 -5.29
C GLY A 233 1.23 38.08 -5.07
N SER A 234 0.60 37.20 -5.86
CA SER A 234 -0.71 36.63 -5.55
C SER A 234 -0.53 35.47 -4.57
N ASN A 235 -1.11 35.60 -3.38
CA ASN A 235 -0.98 34.65 -2.26
C ASN A 235 -1.71 33.30 -2.45
N GLU A 236 -2.00 32.93 -3.70
CA GLU A 236 -2.49 31.62 -4.11
C GLU A 236 -1.67 31.17 -5.31
N VAL A 237 -0.68 30.32 -5.07
CA VAL A 237 -0.14 29.47 -6.12
C VAL A 237 -0.47 28.05 -5.75
N ALA A 238 -1.31 27.49 -6.59
CA ALA A 238 -1.88 26.18 -6.45
C ALA A 238 -0.81 25.10 -6.63
N TRP A 239 -1.06 24.00 -5.95
CA TRP A 239 -0.80 22.58 -6.23
C TRP A 239 -0.62 22.10 -7.69
N GLU A 240 -0.36 22.97 -8.67
CA GLU A 240 -0.38 22.63 -10.09
C GLU A 240 0.64 21.52 -10.37
N GLY A 241 0.11 20.31 -10.58
CA GLY A 241 0.87 19.16 -11.03
C GLY A 241 1.38 18.19 -9.96
N VAL A 242 1.18 18.41 -8.66
CA VAL A 242 1.70 17.51 -7.58
C VAL A 242 0.65 17.07 -6.54
N GLY A 243 -0.59 17.56 -6.66
CA GLY A 243 -1.72 17.16 -5.81
C GLY A 243 -2.46 15.90 -6.31
N PRO A 244 -3.37 15.34 -5.49
CA PRO A 244 -4.25 14.25 -5.91
C PRO A 244 -5.07 14.63 -7.13
N ARG A 245 -5.18 13.69 -8.08
CA ARG A 245 -5.99 13.85 -9.28
C ARG A 245 -7.19 12.93 -9.19
N ASP A 246 -8.35 13.48 -9.49
CA ASP A 246 -9.54 12.68 -9.72
C ASP A 246 -9.46 12.06 -11.12
N ASN A 247 -9.61 10.75 -11.20
CA ASN A 247 -9.48 10.02 -12.46
C ASN A 247 -10.83 9.75 -13.15
N GLY A 248 -11.90 10.39 -12.70
CA GLY A 248 -13.23 10.26 -13.28
C GLY A 248 -13.97 8.99 -12.87
N ARG A 249 -13.58 8.32 -11.78
CA ARG A 249 -14.20 7.06 -11.35
C ARG A 249 -14.77 7.11 -9.94
N THR A 250 -15.98 6.59 -9.79
CA THR A 250 -16.60 6.33 -8.49
C THR A 250 -16.49 4.84 -8.18
N ILE A 251 -16.06 4.52 -6.96
CA ILE A 251 -16.06 3.17 -6.42
C ILE A 251 -16.99 3.10 -5.21
N TRP A 252 -17.90 2.13 -5.25
CA TRP A 252 -18.67 1.69 -4.09
C TRP A 252 -18.09 0.40 -3.56
N ARG A 253 -18.04 0.22 -2.24
CA ARG A 253 -17.57 -1.02 -1.63
C ARG A 253 -18.26 -1.31 -0.32
N ALA A 254 -18.32 -2.59 0.04
CA ALA A 254 -18.70 -3.03 1.37
C ALA A 254 -18.06 -4.37 1.72
N ILE A 255 -18.06 -4.67 3.02
CA ILE A 255 -17.89 -6.02 3.55
C ILE A 255 -19.17 -6.38 4.29
N ILE A 256 -19.76 -7.53 3.96
CA ILE A 256 -20.99 -8.03 4.57
C ILE A 256 -20.78 -9.44 5.11
N ASP A 257 -21.68 -9.87 6.00
CA ASP A 257 -21.80 -11.28 6.35
C ASP A 257 -22.23 -12.07 5.10
N SER A 258 -21.50 -13.14 4.80
CA SER A 258 -21.74 -13.97 3.61
C SER A 258 -23.14 -14.60 3.61
N THR A 259 -23.77 -14.78 4.78
CA THR A 259 -25.12 -15.33 4.91
C THR A 259 -26.21 -14.39 4.43
N LEU A 260 -25.93 -13.08 4.34
CA LEU A 260 -26.88 -12.08 3.81
C LEU A 260 -27.07 -12.20 2.30
N ALA A 261 -26.09 -12.78 1.59
CA ALA A 261 -26.09 -12.86 0.15
C ALA A 261 -26.17 -14.32 -0.30
N SER A 262 -27.29 -14.68 -0.91
CA SER A 262 -27.51 -16.02 -1.48
C SER A 262 -27.45 -15.92 -2.99
N HIS A 263 -26.28 -16.19 -3.57
CA HIS A 263 -26.10 -16.15 -5.02
C HIS A 263 -25.09 -17.21 -5.49
N PRO A 264 -25.31 -17.92 -6.62
CA PRO A 264 -24.42 -18.98 -7.10
C PRO A 264 -22.96 -18.57 -7.33
N LEU A 265 -22.73 -17.27 -7.53
CA LEU A 265 -21.40 -16.67 -7.69
C LEU A 265 -20.73 -16.31 -6.37
N LEU A 266 -21.29 -16.66 -5.21
CA LEU A 266 -20.71 -16.35 -3.90
C LEU A 266 -20.12 -17.62 -3.32
N LYS A 267 -19.01 -18.05 -3.92
CA LYS A 267 -18.29 -19.26 -3.52
C LYS A 267 -17.13 -18.90 -2.59
N PRO A 268 -16.93 -19.65 -1.50
CA PRO A 268 -15.72 -19.52 -0.70
C PRO A 268 -14.46 -19.70 -1.55
N ARG A 269 -13.39 -19.01 -1.17
CA ARG A 269 -12.09 -19.03 -1.82
C ARG A 269 -12.08 -18.58 -3.29
N HIS A 270 -13.02 -17.72 -3.69
CA HIS A 270 -13.07 -17.18 -5.05
C HIS A 270 -12.97 -15.66 -5.07
N ILE A 271 -12.44 -15.15 -6.18
CA ILE A 271 -12.54 -13.76 -6.62
C ILE A 271 -13.22 -13.77 -7.99
N PHE A 272 -14.26 -12.96 -8.14
CA PHE A 272 -14.97 -12.77 -9.39
C PHE A 272 -14.78 -11.33 -9.85
N ALA A 273 -14.33 -11.16 -11.09
CA ALA A 273 -14.38 -9.88 -11.78
C ALA A 273 -15.46 -9.93 -12.84
N LEU A 274 -16.33 -8.94 -12.86
CA LEU A 274 -17.30 -8.69 -13.93
C LEU A 274 -16.87 -7.40 -14.62
N VAL A 275 -16.81 -7.43 -15.95
CA VAL A 275 -16.34 -6.29 -16.75
C VAL A 275 -17.38 -5.97 -17.83
N GLY A 276 -17.64 -4.68 -18.02
CA GLY A 276 -18.47 -4.17 -19.11
C GLY A 276 -18.16 -2.69 -19.40
N PRO A 277 -18.90 -2.07 -20.34
CA PRO A 277 -18.64 -0.69 -20.76
C PRO A 277 -18.65 0.31 -19.61
N GLY A 278 -17.49 0.90 -19.31
CA GLY A 278 -17.31 1.89 -18.25
C GLY A 278 -17.63 1.39 -16.84
N ARG A 279 -17.78 0.07 -16.64
CA ARG A 279 -18.30 -0.54 -15.40
C ARG A 279 -17.54 -1.80 -15.05
N THR A 280 -17.14 -1.93 -13.80
CA THR A 280 -16.54 -3.16 -13.29
C THR A 280 -17.12 -3.50 -11.93
N ALA A 281 -17.18 -4.80 -11.63
CA ALA A 281 -17.50 -5.29 -10.30
C ALA A 281 -16.48 -6.35 -9.89
N THR A 282 -16.04 -6.28 -8.64
CA THR A 282 -15.23 -7.31 -8.00
C THR A 282 -15.99 -7.85 -6.80
N ILE A 283 -16.04 -9.17 -6.68
CA ILE A 283 -16.66 -9.87 -5.57
C ILE A 283 -15.63 -10.87 -5.06
N SER A 284 -15.33 -10.85 -3.77
CA SER A 284 -14.26 -11.67 -3.18
C SER A 284 -14.71 -12.27 -1.86
N ASP A 285 -14.30 -13.51 -1.60
CA ASP A 285 -14.22 -14.03 -0.24
C ASP A 285 -13.27 -13.15 0.59
N ALA A 286 -13.74 -12.69 1.75
CA ALA A 286 -12.99 -11.84 2.68
C ALA A 286 -12.59 -12.60 3.97
N ALA A 287 -12.62 -13.94 3.92
CA ALA A 287 -12.41 -14.88 5.02
C ALA A 287 -13.44 -14.74 6.15
N ALA A 288 -13.40 -15.70 7.10
CA ALA A 288 -14.22 -15.70 8.31
C ALA A 288 -15.73 -15.49 8.07
N GLY A 289 -16.28 -16.10 7.00
CA GLY A 289 -17.70 -16.00 6.66
C GLY A 289 -18.12 -14.61 6.16
N ARG A 290 -17.17 -13.80 5.69
CA ARG A 290 -17.44 -12.46 5.14
C ARG A 290 -17.25 -12.42 3.64
N LEU A 291 -18.04 -11.57 2.99
CA LEU A 291 -17.95 -11.28 1.58
C LEU A 291 -17.58 -9.82 1.37
N TYR A 292 -16.64 -9.57 0.48
CA TYR A 292 -16.32 -8.24 -0.02
C TYR A 292 -16.88 -8.04 -1.42
N TRP A 293 -17.38 -6.84 -1.69
CA TRP A 293 -17.64 -6.40 -3.05
C TRP A 293 -17.17 -4.97 -3.27
N ALA A 294 -16.79 -4.68 -4.52
CA ALA A 294 -16.51 -3.34 -5.00
C ALA A 294 -17.02 -3.15 -6.43
N PHE A 295 -17.75 -2.06 -6.65
CA PHE A 295 -18.34 -1.71 -7.94
C PHE A 295 -17.78 -0.37 -8.38
N THR A 296 -17.19 -0.33 -9.57
CA THR A 296 -16.57 0.89 -10.11
C THR A 296 -17.30 1.33 -11.36
N LEU A 297 -17.62 2.62 -11.42
CA LEU A 297 -18.21 3.30 -12.56
C LEU A 297 -17.25 4.39 -13.05
N VAL A 298 -17.04 4.46 -14.36
CA VAL A 298 -16.45 5.62 -15.02
C VAL A 298 -17.55 6.66 -15.19
N ASP A 299 -17.43 7.76 -14.47
CA ASP A 299 -18.38 8.87 -14.57
C ASP A 299 -18.01 9.72 -15.78
N SER A 300 -18.99 10.01 -16.63
CA SER A 300 -18.83 10.92 -17.77
C SER A 300 -18.81 12.40 -17.36
N ALA A 301 -18.81 12.71 -16.06
CA ALA A 301 -18.97 14.06 -15.54
C ALA A 301 -17.63 14.77 -15.28
N ASP A 302 -17.63 16.06 -15.62
CA ASP A 302 -16.54 17.02 -15.58
C ASP A 302 -15.63 16.91 -14.32
N PRO A 303 -14.30 16.75 -14.48
CA PRO A 303 -13.35 16.65 -13.37
C PRO A 303 -13.28 17.88 -12.46
N THR A 304 -13.96 18.97 -12.82
CA THR A 304 -14.06 20.21 -12.02
C THR A 304 -15.27 20.24 -11.06
N VAL A 305 -16.18 19.25 -11.11
CA VAL A 305 -17.28 19.15 -10.15
C VAL A 305 -16.72 18.68 -8.80
N SER A 306 -16.39 19.67 -7.99
CA SER A 306 -16.00 19.57 -6.59
C SER A 306 -16.75 18.46 -5.85
N SER A 307 -15.96 17.59 -5.22
CA SER A 307 -16.34 16.50 -4.36
C SER A 307 -17.44 16.90 -3.37
N SER A 308 -18.71 16.63 -3.71
CA SER A 308 -19.69 16.42 -2.66
C SER A 308 -19.25 15.15 -1.93
N ARG A 309 -19.14 15.24 -0.59
CA ARG A 309 -18.86 14.07 0.25
C ARG A 309 -20.12 13.19 0.22
N SER A 310 -20.33 12.45 -0.86
CA SER A 310 -21.27 11.34 -0.84
C SER A 310 -20.76 10.37 0.22
N SER A 311 -21.61 10.16 1.23
CA SER A 311 -21.24 9.49 2.48
C SER A 311 -21.62 8.01 2.48
N GLY A 312 -21.97 7.45 1.32
CA GLY A 312 -22.49 6.08 1.21
C GLY A 312 -23.99 6.03 1.45
N GLY A 313 -24.49 4.93 2.02
CA GLY A 313 -25.90 4.84 2.42
C GLY A 313 -26.89 4.52 1.29
N GLU A 314 -28.15 4.90 1.51
CA GLU A 314 -29.25 4.59 0.59
C GLU A 314 -29.06 5.27 -0.77
N GLU A 315 -28.55 6.51 -0.79
CA GLU A 315 -28.26 7.23 -2.04
C GLU A 315 -27.22 6.47 -2.89
N ALA A 316 -26.18 5.94 -2.26
CA ALA A 316 -25.18 5.13 -2.93
C ALA A 316 -25.79 3.82 -3.48
N ARG A 317 -26.66 3.16 -2.71
CA ARG A 317 -27.41 1.98 -3.20
C ARG A 317 -28.21 2.32 -4.45
N GLU A 318 -28.99 3.40 -4.44
CA GLU A 318 -29.80 3.80 -5.59
C GLU A 318 -28.95 4.12 -6.84
N LYS A 319 -27.77 4.71 -6.66
CA LYS A 319 -26.81 4.94 -7.76
C LYS A 319 -26.30 3.62 -8.32
N ILE A 320 -25.92 2.66 -7.46
CA ILE A 320 -25.47 1.32 -7.88
C ILE A 320 -26.58 0.61 -8.67
N LEU A 321 -27.81 0.59 -8.16
CA LEU A 321 -28.93 -0.11 -8.81
C LEU A 321 -29.23 0.45 -10.21
N ARG A 322 -29.12 1.78 -10.37
CA ARG A 322 -29.26 2.43 -11.68
C ARG A 322 -28.07 2.16 -12.59
N ALA A 323 -26.86 2.29 -12.07
CA ALA A 323 -25.63 2.14 -12.86
C ALA A 323 -25.36 0.69 -13.30
N PHE A 324 -25.84 -0.29 -12.56
CA PHE A 324 -25.59 -1.71 -12.82
C PHE A 324 -26.87 -2.49 -13.16
N GLU A 325 -27.87 -1.81 -13.75
CA GLU A 325 -29.05 -2.47 -14.30
C GLU A 325 -28.64 -3.62 -15.25
N GLY A 326 -29.25 -4.80 -15.06
CA GLY A 326 -28.94 -6.01 -15.81
C GLY A 326 -27.74 -6.82 -15.30
N TRP A 327 -27.08 -6.39 -14.22
CA TRP A 327 -26.03 -7.16 -13.54
C TRP A 327 -26.61 -7.79 -12.27
N ASP A 328 -27.21 -8.97 -12.40
CA ASP A 328 -28.01 -9.61 -11.34
C ASP A 328 -27.23 -9.77 -10.02
N ALA A 329 -25.97 -10.20 -10.08
CA ALA A 329 -25.14 -10.36 -8.89
C ALA A 329 -24.86 -9.02 -8.18
N VAL A 330 -24.62 -7.96 -8.96
CA VAL A 330 -24.31 -6.62 -8.43
C VAL A 330 -25.55 -5.98 -7.81
N THR A 331 -26.68 -6.04 -8.51
CA THR A 331 -27.94 -5.48 -8.02
C THR A 331 -28.45 -6.23 -6.79
N HIS A 332 -28.34 -7.56 -6.77
CA HIS A 332 -28.65 -8.36 -5.59
C HIS A 332 -27.78 -7.95 -4.39
N LEU A 333 -26.45 -7.88 -4.56
CA LEU A 333 -25.53 -7.48 -3.50
C LEU A 333 -25.83 -6.07 -2.96
N ALA A 334 -26.15 -5.13 -3.84
CA ALA A 334 -26.53 -3.77 -3.42
C ALA A 334 -27.83 -3.76 -2.59
N GLN A 335 -28.81 -4.59 -2.94
CA GLN A 335 -30.09 -4.70 -2.23
C GLN A 335 -29.94 -5.33 -0.84
N VAL A 336 -29.19 -6.42 -0.73
CA VAL A 336 -29.06 -7.15 0.55
C VAL A 336 -28.06 -6.50 1.50
N THR A 337 -27.15 -5.66 1.01
CA THR A 337 -26.19 -4.96 1.86
C THR A 337 -26.88 -3.86 2.67
N PRO A 338 -26.78 -3.86 4.01
CA PRO A 338 -27.25 -2.74 4.83
C PRO A 338 -26.67 -1.41 4.33
N PRO A 339 -27.48 -0.36 4.11
CA PRO A 339 -27.03 0.88 3.47
C PRO A 339 -25.84 1.52 4.16
N GLU A 340 -25.82 1.50 5.49
CA GLU A 340 -24.76 2.07 6.34
C GLU A 340 -23.39 1.42 6.14
N LEU A 341 -23.33 0.22 5.53
CA LEU A 341 -22.08 -0.46 5.20
C LEU A 341 -21.57 -0.11 3.79
N ILE A 342 -22.40 0.52 2.95
CA ILE A 342 -22.03 0.91 1.59
C ILE A 342 -21.20 2.19 1.67
N LEU A 343 -19.94 2.10 1.26
CA LEU A 343 -19.03 3.25 1.21
C LEU A 343 -18.84 3.70 -0.23
N GLU A 344 -19.05 4.99 -0.49
CA GLU A 344 -18.76 5.62 -1.78
C GLU A 344 -17.45 6.42 -1.70
N ARG A 345 -16.59 6.28 -2.72
CA ARG A 345 -15.34 7.03 -2.83
C ARG A 345 -15.05 7.41 -4.28
N ARG A 346 -14.42 8.57 -4.44
CA ARG A 346 -13.72 8.93 -5.68
C ARG A 346 -12.39 8.19 -5.76
N VAL A 347 -12.04 7.69 -6.94
CA VAL A 347 -10.73 7.10 -7.19
C VAL A 347 -9.76 8.21 -7.53
N LEU A 348 -8.75 8.35 -6.68
CA LEU A 348 -7.72 9.37 -6.81
C LEU A 348 -6.36 8.70 -7.07
N ASP A 349 -5.49 9.39 -7.78
CA ASP A 349 -4.08 9.03 -7.92
C ASP A 349 -3.16 10.26 -7.76
N LEU A 350 -1.85 10.03 -7.81
CA LEU A 350 -0.85 11.07 -7.85
C LEU A 350 -0.08 11.07 -9.18
N PRO A 351 0.27 12.24 -9.71
CA PRO A 351 1.35 12.34 -10.68
C PRO A 351 2.67 11.80 -10.13
N PRO A 352 3.59 11.39 -11.02
CA PRO A 352 4.99 11.23 -10.65
C PRO A 352 5.52 12.52 -10.03
N LEU A 353 6.03 12.41 -8.80
CA LEU A 353 6.67 13.52 -8.11
C LEU A 353 8.10 13.72 -8.63
N PRO A 354 8.63 14.96 -8.63
CA PRO A 354 9.99 15.24 -9.10
C PRO A 354 11.07 14.66 -8.17
N PHE A 355 10.77 14.56 -6.88
CA PHE A 355 11.62 13.95 -5.85
C PHE A 355 10.76 13.50 -4.66
N TRP A 356 11.26 12.55 -3.89
CA TRP A 356 10.65 12.05 -2.65
C TRP A 356 11.41 12.49 -1.40
N VAL A 357 12.64 12.98 -1.55
CA VAL A 357 13.55 13.33 -0.47
C VAL A 357 13.96 14.79 -0.57
N LYS A 358 13.97 15.49 0.56
CA LYS A 358 14.54 16.84 0.69
C LYS A 358 15.06 17.06 2.11
N GLY A 359 16.36 17.27 2.23
CA GLY A 359 17.03 17.38 3.52
C GLY A 359 16.85 16.10 4.34
N ARG A 360 16.28 16.23 5.53
CA ARG A 360 16.08 15.13 6.50
C ARG A 360 14.68 14.52 6.44
N ALA A 361 14.00 14.69 5.32
CA ALA A 361 12.64 14.22 5.14
C ALA A 361 12.47 13.38 3.86
N ALA A 362 11.67 12.32 3.96
CA ALA A 362 11.36 11.41 2.85
C ALA A 362 9.87 11.04 2.80
N LEU A 363 9.33 10.77 1.60
CA LEU A 363 7.97 10.28 1.36
C LEU A 363 7.96 8.80 0.98
N LEU A 364 6.91 8.07 1.39
CA LEU A 364 6.65 6.70 0.96
C LEU A 364 5.14 6.40 0.84
N GLY A 365 4.80 5.29 0.16
CA GLY A 365 3.41 4.88 -0.05
C GLY A 365 2.57 5.93 -0.77
N ASP A 366 1.29 6.03 -0.43
CA ASP A 366 0.36 6.98 -1.06
C ASP A 366 0.77 8.45 -0.87
N ALA A 367 1.63 8.78 0.10
CA ALA A 367 2.19 10.12 0.23
C ALA A 367 3.16 10.45 -0.92
N ALA A 368 3.82 9.45 -1.50
CA ALA A 368 4.76 9.59 -2.61
C ALA A 368 4.15 9.24 -3.97
N HIS A 369 3.27 8.24 -4.05
CA HIS A 369 2.92 7.62 -5.33
C HIS A 369 1.56 6.94 -5.36
N ALA A 370 0.54 7.49 -4.69
CA ALA A 370 -0.81 6.91 -4.73
C ALA A 370 -1.23 6.53 -6.16
N VAL A 371 -1.54 5.26 -6.36
CA VAL A 371 -1.89 4.67 -7.66
C VAL A 371 -3.35 4.23 -7.67
N THR A 372 -3.96 4.20 -8.86
CA THR A 372 -5.31 3.62 -9.03
C THR A 372 -5.32 2.13 -8.64
N PRO A 373 -6.45 1.57 -8.18
CA PRO A 373 -6.48 0.22 -7.65
C PRO A 373 -6.43 -0.90 -8.71
N ALA A 374 -6.26 -0.60 -10.01
CA ALA A 374 -6.47 -1.56 -11.09
C ALA A 374 -5.58 -2.82 -11.03
N LEU A 375 -4.31 -2.69 -10.60
CA LEU A 375 -3.40 -3.82 -10.39
C LEU A 375 -3.30 -4.27 -8.92
N GLY A 376 -4.01 -3.62 -7.99
CA GLY A 376 -3.94 -3.92 -6.55
C GLY A 376 -2.56 -3.69 -5.92
N GLN A 377 -1.70 -2.88 -6.53
CA GLN A 377 -0.29 -2.76 -6.13
C GLN A 377 0.01 -1.67 -5.09
N GLY A 378 -0.91 -0.76 -4.78
CA GLY A 378 -0.63 0.39 -3.90
C GLY A 378 -0.01 0.00 -2.55
N ALA A 379 -0.65 -0.91 -1.80
CA ALA A 379 -0.13 -1.39 -0.52
C ALA A 379 1.18 -2.17 -0.67
N ASN A 380 1.30 -3.01 -1.72
CA ASN A 380 2.48 -3.80 -1.99
C ASN A 380 3.72 -2.91 -2.25
N LEU A 381 3.57 -1.88 -3.09
CA LEU A 381 4.61 -0.88 -3.34
C LEU A 381 4.99 -0.11 -2.08
N ALA A 382 4.02 0.22 -1.23
CA ALA A 382 4.30 0.91 0.02
C ALA A 382 5.10 0.05 1.01
N PHE A 383 4.86 -1.27 1.06
CA PHE A 383 5.69 -2.18 1.85
C PHE A 383 7.09 -2.33 1.27
N GLU A 384 7.23 -2.38 -0.06
CA GLU A 384 8.55 -2.35 -0.71
C GLU A 384 9.32 -1.08 -0.38
N ASP A 385 8.66 0.09 -0.32
CA ASP A 385 9.31 1.33 0.09
C ASP A 385 9.82 1.24 1.53
N ALA A 386 8.98 0.76 2.45
CA ALA A 386 9.36 0.62 3.85
C ALA A 386 10.57 -0.32 3.99
N ALA A 387 10.55 -1.47 3.34
CA ALA A 387 11.66 -2.42 3.34
C ALA A 387 12.94 -1.81 2.73
N GLN A 388 12.83 -1.12 1.61
CA GLN A 388 13.99 -0.52 0.93
C GLN A 388 14.58 0.66 1.70
N LEU A 389 13.76 1.50 2.32
CA LEU A 389 14.21 2.62 3.15
C LEU A 389 15.00 2.12 4.36
N VAL A 390 14.49 1.09 5.04
CA VAL A 390 15.18 0.43 6.17
C VAL A 390 16.52 -0.14 5.72
N GLU A 391 16.58 -0.80 4.56
CA GLU A 391 17.83 -1.33 4.03
C GLU A 391 18.83 -0.22 3.69
N CYS A 392 18.38 0.88 3.08
CA CYS A 392 19.24 2.02 2.76
C CYS A 392 19.81 2.68 4.03
N LEU A 393 19.00 2.82 5.09
CA LEU A 393 19.44 3.36 6.39
C LEU A 393 20.39 2.41 7.13
N ARG A 394 20.27 1.10 6.93
CA ARG A 394 21.20 0.09 7.47
C ARG A 394 22.55 0.10 6.73
N ALA A 395 22.52 0.30 5.42
CA ALA A 395 23.70 0.15 4.55
C ALA A 395 24.60 1.39 4.47
N HIS A 396 24.10 2.58 4.85
CA HIS A 396 24.84 3.84 4.77
C HIS A 396 25.07 4.44 6.16
N SER A 397 26.25 5.01 6.38
CA SER A 397 26.57 5.76 7.59
C SER A 397 26.05 7.20 7.56
N GLY A 398 25.82 7.77 6.37
CA GLY A 398 25.29 9.11 6.17
C GLY A 398 23.78 9.10 5.90
N LEU A 399 23.03 9.95 6.61
CA LEU A 399 21.58 10.05 6.43
C LEU A 399 21.22 10.52 5.02
N SER A 400 21.89 11.56 4.52
CA SER A 400 21.65 12.10 3.17
C SER A 400 21.84 11.04 2.09
N ASP A 401 22.95 10.30 2.15
CA ASP A 401 23.27 9.21 1.22
C ASP A 401 22.22 8.09 1.27
N ALA A 402 21.78 7.71 2.48
CA ALA A 402 20.75 6.69 2.65
C ALA A 402 19.42 7.10 1.98
N LEU A 403 18.97 8.33 2.18
CA LEU A 403 17.71 8.81 1.62
C LEU A 403 17.79 8.97 0.10
N LEU A 404 18.91 9.48 -0.43
CA LEU A 404 19.13 9.59 -1.88
C LEU A 404 19.22 8.21 -2.55
N ALA A 405 19.83 7.23 -1.89
CA ALA A 405 19.84 5.84 -2.36
C ALA A 405 18.42 5.25 -2.39
N PHE A 406 17.62 5.47 -1.34
CA PHE A 406 16.22 5.05 -1.32
C PHE A 406 15.42 5.63 -2.49
N GLN A 407 15.53 6.94 -2.71
CA GLN A 407 14.85 7.61 -3.81
C GLN A 407 15.26 7.05 -5.18
N SER A 408 16.57 6.90 -5.42
CA SER A 408 17.09 6.46 -6.72
C SER A 408 16.70 5.02 -7.09
N ILE A 409 16.53 4.16 -6.09
CA ILE A 409 16.07 2.78 -6.28
C ILE A 409 14.55 2.72 -6.49
N ARG A 410 13.77 3.45 -5.68
CA ARG A 410 12.31 3.27 -5.63
C ARG A 410 11.54 4.03 -6.69
N MET A 411 11.96 5.26 -7.02
CA MET A 411 11.23 6.07 -8.00
C MET A 411 11.08 5.37 -9.37
N PRO A 412 12.14 4.80 -9.98
CA PRO A 412 12.00 4.10 -11.27
C PRO A 412 11.07 2.89 -11.19
N ARG A 413 11.17 2.09 -10.10
CA ARG A 413 10.32 0.91 -9.91
C ARG A 413 8.85 1.26 -9.79
N VAL A 414 8.53 2.26 -8.97
CA VAL A 414 7.16 2.73 -8.81
C VAL A 414 6.62 3.34 -10.11
N GLN A 415 7.43 4.13 -10.83
CA GLN A 415 7.01 4.70 -12.12
C GLN A 415 6.70 3.62 -13.16
N ALA A 416 7.50 2.54 -13.23
CA ALA A 416 7.25 1.42 -14.12
C ALA A 416 5.91 0.74 -13.81
N VAL A 417 5.65 0.44 -12.53
CA VAL A 417 4.39 -0.20 -12.09
C VAL A 417 3.19 0.74 -12.28
N ALA A 418 3.32 2.03 -11.94
CA ALA A 418 2.26 3.03 -12.12
C ALA A 418 1.89 3.20 -13.60
N SER A 419 2.87 3.21 -14.50
CA SER A 419 2.65 3.29 -15.95
C SER A 419 1.86 2.09 -16.46
N GLN A 420 2.23 0.89 -16.02
CA GLN A 420 1.50 -0.32 -16.38
C GLN A 420 0.09 -0.37 -15.78
N ASN A 421 -0.09 0.19 -14.58
CA ASN A 421 -1.38 0.29 -13.91
C ASN A 421 -2.34 1.22 -14.66
N ILE A 422 -1.85 2.35 -15.20
CA ILE A 422 -2.61 3.23 -16.08
C ILE A 422 -3.00 2.51 -17.38
N ALA A 423 -2.04 1.82 -18.01
CA ALA A 423 -2.30 1.06 -19.24
C ALA A 423 -3.35 -0.04 -19.03
N SER A 424 -3.28 -0.74 -17.90
CA SER A 424 -4.23 -1.79 -17.52
C SER A 424 -5.61 -1.21 -17.20
N SER A 425 -5.66 -0.08 -16.47
CA SER A 425 -6.90 0.66 -16.22
C SER A 425 -7.58 1.01 -17.55
N LYS A 426 -6.83 1.56 -18.51
CA LYS A 426 -7.36 1.91 -19.83
C LYS A 426 -7.97 0.70 -20.54
N LYS A 427 -7.29 -0.44 -20.57
CA LYS A 427 -7.81 -1.68 -21.20
C LYS A 427 -9.09 -2.17 -20.53
N ILE A 428 -9.15 -2.17 -19.20
CA ILE A 428 -10.30 -2.63 -18.43
C ILE A 428 -11.55 -1.78 -18.70
N TYR A 429 -11.38 -0.46 -18.81
CA TYR A 429 -12.50 0.48 -18.90
C TYR A 429 -12.86 0.87 -20.34
N ASP A 430 -11.90 0.94 -21.27
CA ASP A 430 -12.11 1.36 -22.67
C ASP A 430 -12.46 0.18 -23.61
N GLY A 431 -12.10 -1.07 -23.24
CA GLY A 431 -12.23 -2.27 -24.08
C GLY A 431 -13.67 -2.70 -24.42
N ALA A 432 -14.65 -1.85 -24.16
CA ALA A 432 -16.06 -2.16 -24.20
C ALA A 432 -16.89 -1.21 -25.09
N GLU A 433 -16.24 -0.30 -25.84
CA GLU A 433 -16.89 0.51 -26.89
C GLU A 433 -16.92 -0.15 -28.29
N GLY A 434 -16.47 -1.41 -28.45
CA GLY A 434 -16.29 -2.05 -29.77
C GLY A 434 -17.34 -3.07 -30.21
N GLY A 435 -18.55 -3.08 -29.63
CA GLY A 435 -19.56 -4.13 -29.87
C GLY A 435 -20.71 -3.71 -30.78
N GLY A 436 -20.44 -3.34 -32.04
CA GLY A 436 -21.51 -2.94 -32.97
C GLY A 436 -21.13 -2.98 -34.45
N ARG A 437 -21.49 -4.11 -35.10
CA ARG A 437 -21.57 -4.37 -36.56
C ARG A 437 -20.25 -4.31 -37.34
N GLU A 438 -19.66 -5.49 -37.58
CA GLU A 438 -19.61 -6.09 -38.93
C GLU A 438 -19.13 -7.55 -38.82
N SER A 439 -19.77 -8.42 -39.60
CA SER A 439 -19.43 -9.83 -39.74
C SER A 439 -18.07 -9.95 -40.42
N ASP A 440 -17.02 -10.23 -39.65
CA ASP A 440 -15.79 -10.78 -40.21
C ASP A 440 -15.22 -11.85 -39.28
N SER A 441 -14.98 -13.03 -39.85
CA SER A 441 -14.51 -14.22 -39.16
C SER A 441 -13.05 -14.06 -38.75
N SER A 442 -12.79 -13.39 -37.63
CA SER A 442 -11.52 -13.45 -36.91
C SER A 442 -11.72 -13.02 -35.45
N SER A 443 -12.25 -13.93 -34.65
CA SER A 443 -12.36 -13.79 -33.20
C SER A 443 -10.97 -13.74 -32.55
N LYS A 444 -10.39 -12.54 -32.39
CA LYS A 444 -9.37 -12.26 -31.38
C LYS A 444 -10.08 -11.84 -30.10
N GLY A 445 -10.38 -12.83 -29.26
CA GLY A 445 -10.81 -12.61 -27.89
C GLY A 445 -9.73 -11.89 -27.07
N ILE A 446 -10.12 -11.34 -25.93
CA ILE A 446 -9.22 -10.87 -24.88
C ILE A 446 -8.18 -11.96 -24.64
N GLU A 447 -6.93 -11.71 -25.03
CA GLU A 447 -5.85 -12.69 -24.87
C GLU A 447 -5.68 -12.99 -23.37
N ALA A 448 -5.94 -14.24 -23.00
CA ALA A 448 -5.46 -14.80 -21.76
C ALA A 448 -3.95 -14.58 -21.67
N MET A 449 -3.46 -14.31 -20.46
CA MET A 449 -2.02 -14.20 -20.18
C MET A 449 -1.33 -15.47 -20.71
N PRO A 450 -0.22 -15.37 -21.45
CA PRO A 450 0.41 -16.54 -22.07
C PRO A 450 0.89 -17.50 -20.97
N GLY A 451 0.27 -18.67 -20.91
CA GLY A 451 0.77 -19.83 -20.17
C GLY A 451 1.44 -20.77 -21.17
N GLU A 452 2.68 -21.18 -20.86
CA GLU A 452 3.42 -22.14 -21.65
C GLU A 452 2.60 -23.42 -21.87
N SER A 453 2.59 -23.89 -23.12
CA SER A 453 1.95 -25.13 -23.54
C SER A 453 2.77 -26.33 -23.09
N ALA A 454 2.39 -26.97 -21.98
CA ALA A 454 2.84 -28.32 -21.69
C ALA A 454 2.03 -29.32 -22.53
N GLY A 455 2.73 -30.04 -23.42
CA GLY A 455 2.17 -31.03 -24.34
C GLY A 455 1.44 -32.18 -23.65
N ALA A 456 0.46 -32.71 -24.37
CA ALA A 456 -0.41 -33.81 -23.98
C ALA A 456 0.35 -35.07 -23.55
N ALA A 457 -0.08 -35.67 -22.42
CA ALA A 457 0.07 -37.09 -22.16
C ALA A 457 -1.21 -37.63 -21.48
N THR A 458 -1.66 -38.75 -22.01
CA THR A 458 -2.96 -39.39 -21.84
C THR A 458 -3.12 -40.19 -20.53
N THR A 459 -4.30 -40.07 -19.93
CA THR A 459 -5.10 -41.05 -19.14
C THR A 459 -4.40 -42.21 -18.42
N GLY A 460 -4.56 -42.25 -17.09
CA GLY A 460 -4.46 -43.46 -16.26
C GLY A 460 -4.87 -43.17 -14.80
N GLU A 461 -5.99 -43.76 -14.37
CA GLU A 461 -6.55 -43.69 -13.01
C GLU A 461 -5.72 -44.42 -11.92
N PRO A 462 -6.02 -44.23 -10.62
CA PRO A 462 -5.01 -44.21 -9.55
C PRO A 462 -4.87 -45.51 -8.75
N ALA A 463 -3.72 -45.69 -8.09
CA ALA A 463 -3.54 -46.68 -7.02
C ALA A 463 -2.63 -46.16 -5.88
N SER A 464 -3.23 -46.12 -4.68
CA SER A 464 -2.70 -46.51 -3.36
C SER A 464 -1.25 -46.17 -2.92
N ALA A 465 -1.19 -45.28 -1.91
CA ALA A 465 -0.36 -45.30 -0.67
C ALA A 465 1.05 -45.93 -0.67
N ALA A 466 2.08 -45.10 -0.37
CA ALA A 466 3.10 -45.31 0.67
C ALA A 466 4.12 -44.14 0.71
N THR A 467 4.47 -43.68 1.92
CA THR A 467 5.69 -42.88 2.22
C THR A 467 6.91 -43.82 2.22
N PRO A 468 8.13 -43.38 1.81
CA PRO A 468 9.10 -42.87 2.80
C PRO A 468 10.19 -41.88 2.29
N ALA A 469 10.78 -41.16 3.27
CA ALA A 469 12.19 -40.71 3.40
C ALA A 469 12.83 -39.61 2.51
N GLU A 470 13.62 -38.76 3.18
CA GLU A 470 14.54 -37.72 2.69
C GLU A 470 15.57 -38.21 1.66
N PRO A 471 16.17 -37.28 0.88
CA PRO A 471 17.62 -37.14 1.01
C PRO A 471 18.14 -35.69 1.03
N ALA A 472 19.35 -35.58 1.58
CA ALA A 472 20.19 -34.40 1.71
C ALA A 472 20.75 -33.86 0.37
N GLY A 473 21.09 -32.58 0.39
CA GLY A 473 22.29 -32.02 -0.25
C GLY A 473 22.30 -31.82 -1.76
N ALA A 474 22.00 -30.60 -2.22
CA ALA A 474 22.59 -30.05 -3.43
C ALA A 474 22.61 -28.52 -3.36
N ALA A 475 23.81 -27.96 -3.23
CA ALA A 475 24.09 -26.55 -3.45
C ALA A 475 23.95 -26.25 -4.95
N ALA A 476 23.09 -25.29 -5.30
CA ALA A 476 23.02 -24.72 -6.63
C ALA A 476 23.35 -23.22 -6.55
N SER A 477 24.58 -22.90 -6.92
CA SER A 477 25.04 -21.57 -7.29
C SER A 477 24.19 -21.04 -8.45
N ILE A 478 23.50 -19.92 -8.25
CA ILE A 478 22.92 -19.14 -9.35
C ILE A 478 23.73 -17.85 -9.44
N ALA A 479 24.52 -17.78 -10.50
CA ALA A 479 25.32 -16.62 -10.86
C ALA A 479 24.39 -15.44 -11.23
N ALA A 480 24.68 -14.27 -10.66
CA ALA A 480 24.07 -13.01 -11.01
C ALA A 480 24.34 -12.67 -12.49
N GLY A 481 23.28 -12.60 -13.29
CA GLY A 481 23.32 -12.08 -14.64
C GLY A 481 23.05 -10.58 -14.64
N SER A 482 24.08 -9.78 -14.92
CA SER A 482 24.01 -8.34 -15.11
C SER A 482 23.03 -7.96 -16.24
N VAL A 483 21.96 -7.23 -15.94
CA VAL A 483 21.10 -6.63 -16.96
C VAL A 483 21.53 -5.19 -17.19
N THR A 484 22.41 -5.00 -18.17
CA THR A 484 22.67 -3.68 -18.77
C THR A 484 21.52 -3.31 -19.71
N GLY A 485 21.03 -2.08 -19.60
CA GLY A 485 19.89 -1.56 -20.36
C GLY A 485 20.00 -1.78 -21.87
N GLY A 486 18.92 -2.33 -22.44
CA GLY A 486 18.74 -2.54 -23.88
C GLY A 486 17.31 -2.18 -24.28
N LYS A 487 17.19 -1.46 -25.40
CA LYS A 487 16.00 -0.84 -25.97
C LYS A 487 14.83 -1.81 -26.19
N GLY A 488 13.62 -1.25 -26.10
CA GLY A 488 12.35 -1.94 -26.29
C GLY A 488 12.25 -2.82 -27.53
N GLY A 489 11.79 -4.04 -27.30
CA GLY A 489 11.23 -4.98 -28.25
C GLY A 489 10.18 -5.80 -27.48
N GLY A 490 9.05 -6.09 -28.10
CA GLY A 490 7.89 -6.71 -27.45
C GLY A 490 8.24 -8.04 -26.77
N GLY A 491 8.33 -8.02 -25.44
CA GLY A 491 8.31 -9.21 -24.59
C GLY A 491 6.87 -9.66 -24.37
N ASP A 492 6.67 -10.97 -24.29
CA ASP A 492 5.38 -11.51 -23.90
C ASP A 492 4.99 -10.98 -22.50
N GLY A 493 3.71 -11.00 -22.15
CA GLY A 493 3.23 -10.40 -20.90
C GLY A 493 3.88 -10.96 -19.62
N SER A 494 4.59 -12.10 -19.66
CA SER A 494 5.18 -12.77 -18.49
C SER A 494 6.35 -11.99 -17.88
N ASP A 495 7.18 -11.32 -18.69
CA ASP A 495 8.36 -10.56 -18.21
C ASP A 495 7.98 -9.46 -17.23
N PHE A 496 6.88 -8.75 -17.48
CA PHE A 496 6.42 -7.67 -16.59
C PHE A 496 5.95 -8.21 -15.24
N TYR A 497 5.25 -9.34 -15.20
CA TYR A 497 4.74 -9.85 -13.95
C TYR A 497 5.81 -10.55 -13.11
N ASP A 498 6.79 -11.18 -13.75
CA ASP A 498 7.97 -11.61 -13.04
C ASP A 498 8.70 -10.39 -12.46
N TYR A 499 8.86 -9.30 -13.21
CA TYR A 499 9.37 -8.03 -12.67
C TYR A 499 8.52 -7.46 -11.52
N LEU A 500 7.19 -7.53 -11.61
CA LEU A 500 6.28 -6.99 -10.61
C LEU A 500 6.31 -7.79 -9.32
N TYR A 501 6.19 -9.12 -9.43
CA TYR A 501 6.05 -10.01 -8.29
C TYR A 501 7.38 -10.48 -7.73
N THR A 502 8.49 -10.27 -8.43
CA THR A 502 9.80 -10.33 -7.81
C THR A 502 10.09 -8.99 -7.12
N PHE A 503 10.48 -9.09 -5.86
CA PHE A 503 11.04 -7.98 -5.10
C PHE A 503 12.15 -8.59 -4.27
N ASP A 504 13.38 -8.22 -4.63
CA ASP A 504 14.53 -8.34 -3.77
C ASP A 504 14.95 -6.91 -3.43
N THR A 505 15.17 -6.61 -2.15
CA THR A 505 15.88 -5.38 -1.80
C THR A 505 17.23 -5.45 -2.49
N VAL A 506 17.55 -4.47 -3.33
CA VAL A 506 18.84 -4.46 -4.01
C VAL A 506 19.91 -4.34 -2.91
N SER A 507 20.63 -5.44 -2.66
CA SER A 507 21.81 -5.42 -1.81
C SER A 507 22.80 -4.47 -2.46
N LEU A 508 23.10 -3.35 -1.80
CA LEU A 508 24.02 -2.31 -2.29
C LEU A 508 25.46 -2.81 -2.49
N THR A 509 25.74 -4.08 -2.20
CA THR A 509 27.03 -4.73 -2.48
C THR A 509 27.42 -4.74 -3.96
N GLU A 510 26.49 -4.57 -4.90
CA GLU A 510 26.82 -4.51 -6.34
C GLU A 510 26.99 -3.09 -6.90
N SER A 511 26.50 -2.05 -6.22
CA SER A 511 26.63 -0.66 -6.70
C SER A 511 27.95 0.01 -6.29
N ALA A 512 28.68 -0.52 -5.30
CA ALA A 512 29.96 0.02 -4.86
C ALA A 512 31.16 -0.44 -5.72
N ALA A 513 30.96 -1.43 -6.61
CA ALA A 513 32.01 -1.94 -7.51
C ALA A 513 32.08 -1.22 -8.87
N GLY A 514 31.23 -0.21 -9.09
CA GLY A 514 31.16 0.56 -10.34
C GLY A 514 31.23 2.07 -10.10
N ARG A 515 32.33 2.55 -9.50
CA ARG A 515 32.77 3.94 -9.64
C ARG A 515 34.21 3.97 -10.14
#